data_AF-A0A126P5B2-F1
#
_entry.id   AF-A0A126P5B2-F1
#
_cell.length_a   1.000
_cell.length_b   1.000
_cell.length_c   1.000
_cell.angle_alpha   90.00
_cell.angle_beta   90.00
_cell.angle_gamma   90.00
#
_symmetry.space_group_name_H-M   'P 1'
#
loop_
_entity.id
_entity.type
_entity.pdbx_description
1 polymer ?
#
loop_
_entity_poly.entity_id
_entity_poly.type
_entity_poly.pdbx_seq_one_letter_code
_entity_poly.pdbx_strand_id
1 'polypeptide(L)'
;MHSARFSTLVLALGLAASGCSVFHKRAKAPITEAGPAAAAPTPATAARDLADAMATVLKLTPDQTSRIRTVLNGTVEQANAAKQQHPAQSPELAAALKHINIASQTQLQQIMGAAKYREFKAKQARVQAEMARQ
;
A
#
# COMPACT_ATOMS: atom_id res chain seq x y z
N MET A 1 18.94 8.22 43.82
CA MET A 1 18.18 7.61 44.93
C MET A 1 17.18 6.65 44.34
N HIS A 2 17.26 5.40 44.76
CA HIS A 2 16.50 4.25 44.27
C HIS A 2 15.02 4.31 44.67
N SER A 3 14.15 3.72 43.85
CA SER A 3 13.11 2.71 44.22
C SER A 3 12.03 2.73 43.12
N ALA A 4 12.01 1.82 42.14
CA ALA A 4 11.67 0.39 42.22
C ALA A 4 10.29 0.12 42.82
N ARG A 5 9.31 -0.25 41.99
CA ARG A 5 8.24 -1.22 42.32
C ARG A 5 7.84 -2.02 41.08
N PHE A 6 8.43 -3.21 40.99
CA PHE A 6 7.94 -4.40 40.28
C PHE A 6 6.77 -5.04 41.08
N SER A 7 5.98 -5.90 40.41
CA SER A 7 4.96 -6.86 40.92
C SER A 7 3.52 -6.48 40.54
N THR A 8 2.63 -7.31 39.98
CA THR A 8 2.62 -8.74 39.63
C THR A 8 1.50 -8.99 38.61
N LEU A 9 1.76 -9.96 37.73
CA LEU A 9 0.84 -10.83 36.99
C LEU A 9 -0.59 -10.96 37.57
N VAL A 10 -1.63 -10.77 36.75
CA VAL A 10 -2.89 -11.52 36.85
C VAL A 10 -3.37 -11.90 35.44
N LEU A 11 -3.11 -13.15 35.10
CA LEU A 11 -3.71 -13.89 34.00
C LEU A 11 -5.11 -14.31 34.46
N ALA A 12 -6.17 -13.68 33.94
CA ALA A 12 -7.54 -14.12 34.15
C ALA A 12 -8.12 -14.63 32.83
N LEU A 13 -8.06 -15.95 32.68
CA LEU A 13 -8.80 -16.73 31.69
C LEU A 13 -10.25 -16.80 32.17
N GLY A 14 -11.20 -16.32 31.35
CA GLY A 14 -12.63 -16.38 31.66
C GLY A 14 -13.46 -16.48 30.39
N LEU A 15 -13.64 -17.71 29.90
CA LEU A 15 -14.73 -18.03 29.00
C LEU A 15 -16.04 -18.01 29.80
N ALA A 16 -16.95 -17.10 29.45
CA ALA A 16 -18.36 -17.22 29.79
C ALA A 16 -19.18 -16.89 28.55
N ALA A 17 -19.75 -17.93 27.95
CA ALA A 17 -20.82 -17.85 26.98
C ALA A 17 -22.14 -17.51 27.69
N SER A 18 -23.09 -17.00 26.90
CA SER A 18 -24.55 -16.94 27.12
C SER A 18 -25.13 -15.55 27.43
N GLY A 19 -26.06 -15.13 26.57
CA GLY A 19 -27.36 -14.64 27.06
C GLY A 19 -27.78 -13.24 26.63
N CYS A 20 -28.78 -13.18 25.76
CA CYS A 20 -29.38 -12.01 25.12
C CYS A 20 -30.06 -10.96 26.02
N SER A 21 -30.26 -9.79 25.39
CA SER A 21 -31.35 -8.82 25.56
C SER A 21 -31.31 -7.86 26.74
N VAL A 22 -30.68 -6.70 26.51
CA VAL A 22 -31.18 -5.43 27.06
C VAL A 22 -31.29 -4.40 25.93
N PHE A 23 -32.53 -4.04 25.64
CA PHE A 23 -32.92 -2.92 24.80
C PHE A 23 -32.26 -1.62 25.31
N HIS A 24 -31.30 -1.09 24.55
CA HIS A 24 -30.95 0.32 24.61
C HIS A 24 -31.34 0.97 23.29
N LYS A 25 -32.51 1.62 23.29
CA LYS A 25 -32.81 2.72 22.35
C LYS A 25 -31.76 3.81 22.58
N ARG A 26 -30.67 3.79 21.83
CA ARG A 26 -29.82 4.97 21.65
C ARG A 26 -30.35 5.72 20.44
N ALA A 27 -30.76 6.96 20.69
CA ALA A 27 -31.02 7.95 19.67
C ALA A 27 -29.83 7.96 18.70
N LYS A 28 -30.11 7.61 17.44
CA LYS A 28 -29.15 7.67 16.35
C LYS A 28 -28.92 9.15 16.07
N ALA A 29 -27.93 9.75 16.72
CA ALA A 29 -27.33 10.96 16.20
C ALA A 29 -26.90 10.65 14.76
N PRO A 30 -27.20 11.52 13.78
CA PRO A 30 -26.68 11.34 12.44
C PRO A 30 -25.18 11.56 12.54
N ILE A 31 -24.43 10.47 12.71
CA ILE A 31 -23.05 10.44 12.26
C ILE A 31 -23.19 10.61 10.76
N THR A 32 -22.97 11.83 10.29
CA THR A 32 -22.62 12.07 8.90
C THR A 32 -21.34 11.28 8.69
N GLU A 33 -21.49 10.03 8.31
CA GLU A 33 -20.43 9.19 7.78
C GLU A 33 -19.91 10.00 6.60
N ALA A 34 -18.76 10.66 6.80
CA ALA A 34 -18.04 11.31 5.73
C ALA A 34 -17.80 10.20 4.71
N GLY A 35 -18.61 10.20 3.64
CA GLY A 35 -18.49 9.23 2.58
C GLY A 35 -17.05 9.17 2.11
N PRO A 36 -16.53 7.99 1.73
CA PRO A 36 -15.13 7.81 1.40
C PRO A 36 -14.72 8.89 0.40
N ALA A 37 -13.86 9.81 0.85
CA ALA A 37 -13.32 10.85 0.00
C ALA A 37 -12.72 10.17 -1.23
N ALA A 38 -13.09 10.64 -2.43
CA ALA A 38 -12.56 10.12 -3.68
C ALA A 38 -11.03 10.05 -3.56
N ALA A 39 -10.47 8.85 -3.77
CA ALA A 39 -9.04 8.63 -3.58
C ALA A 39 -8.27 9.58 -4.49
N ALA A 40 -7.47 10.48 -3.89
CA ALA A 40 -6.72 11.48 -4.63
C ALA A 40 -5.82 10.81 -5.71
N PRO A 41 -5.58 11.51 -6.84
CA PRO A 41 -4.67 11.02 -7.86
C PRO A 41 -3.27 10.81 -7.28
N THR A 42 -2.60 9.74 -7.70
CA THR A 42 -1.22 9.49 -7.33
C THR A 42 -0.33 10.56 -7.98
N PRO A 43 0.55 11.25 -7.23
CA PRO A 43 1.45 12.25 -7.81
C PRO A 43 2.39 11.67 -8.86
N ALA A 44 2.74 12.46 -9.88
CA ALA A 44 3.68 12.05 -10.92
C ALA A 44 5.09 11.77 -10.37
N THR A 45 5.49 12.44 -9.27
CA THR A 45 6.80 12.24 -8.63
C THR A 45 6.95 10.83 -8.05
N ALA A 46 5.85 10.20 -7.62
CA ALA A 46 5.88 8.88 -6.98
C ALA A 46 6.54 7.80 -7.86
N ALA A 47 6.40 7.91 -9.19
CA ALA A 47 7.04 6.98 -10.13
C ALA A 47 8.56 7.21 -10.23
N ARG A 48 9.00 8.47 -10.19
CA ARG A 48 10.42 8.83 -10.13
C ARG A 48 11.05 8.33 -8.84
N ASP A 49 10.44 8.67 -7.70
CA ASP A 49 10.96 8.35 -6.37
C ASP A 49 11.08 6.82 -6.20
N LEU A 50 10.10 6.08 -6.72
CA LEU A 50 10.12 4.61 -6.70
C LEU A 50 11.22 4.05 -7.58
N ALA A 51 11.42 4.59 -8.79
CA ALA A 51 12.52 4.17 -9.65
C ALA A 51 13.88 4.41 -8.97
N ASP A 52 14.04 5.56 -8.31
CA ASP A 52 15.29 5.95 -7.64
C ASP A 52 15.56 5.08 -6.40
N ALA A 53 14.51 4.73 -5.63
CA ALA A 53 14.61 3.78 -4.53
C ALA A 53 14.94 2.36 -4.99
N MET A 54 14.30 1.88 -6.07
CA MET A 54 14.63 0.59 -6.68
C MET A 54 16.07 0.57 -7.17
N ALA A 55 16.54 1.63 -7.84
CA ALA A 55 17.91 1.76 -8.30
C ALA A 55 18.91 1.67 -7.15
N THR A 56 18.64 2.38 -6.05
CA THR A 56 19.49 2.41 -4.87
C THR A 56 19.59 1.05 -4.17
N VAL A 57 18.45 0.37 -3.99
CA VAL A 57 18.37 -0.90 -3.25
C VAL A 57 18.86 -2.08 -4.07
N LEU A 58 18.58 -2.11 -5.37
CA LEU A 58 18.89 -3.24 -6.26
C LEU A 58 20.18 -3.04 -7.06
N LYS A 59 20.80 -1.85 -6.97
CA LYS A 59 21.99 -1.45 -7.73
C LYS A 59 21.76 -1.60 -9.23
N LEU A 60 20.67 -0.99 -9.69
CA LEU A 60 20.30 -1.00 -11.11
C LEU A 60 21.24 -0.09 -11.91
N THR A 61 21.43 -0.39 -13.19
CA THR A 61 22.17 0.52 -14.08
C THR A 61 21.36 1.79 -14.36
N PRO A 62 22.00 2.89 -14.80
CA PRO A 62 21.28 4.10 -15.22
C PRO A 62 20.25 3.84 -16.32
N ASP A 63 20.57 2.99 -17.30
CA ASP A 63 19.64 2.59 -18.37
C ASP A 63 18.41 1.86 -17.82
N GLN A 64 18.62 0.84 -16.97
CA GLN A 64 17.52 0.11 -16.33
C GLN A 64 16.64 1.04 -15.51
N THR A 65 17.24 1.97 -14.76
CA THR A 65 16.52 2.96 -13.94
C THR A 65 15.66 3.88 -14.81
N SER A 66 16.21 4.38 -15.92
CA SER A 66 15.47 5.22 -16.87
C SER A 66 14.27 4.49 -17.46
N ARG A 67 14.46 3.25 -17.91
CA ARG A 67 13.39 2.42 -18.49
C ARG A 67 12.31 2.07 -17.46
N ILE A 68 12.70 1.75 -16.22
CA ILE A 68 11.77 1.52 -15.12
C ILE A 68 10.98 2.77 -14.80
N ARG A 69 11.61 3.94 -14.76
CA ARG A 69 10.91 5.22 -14.55
C ARG A 69 9.84 5.45 -15.61
N THR A 70 10.14 5.20 -16.90
CA THR A 70 9.16 5.28 -17.98
C THR A 70 7.97 4.35 -17.76
N VAL A 71 8.21 3.10 -17.38
CA VAL A 71 7.14 2.13 -17.07
C VAL A 71 6.29 2.59 -15.89
N LEU A 72 6.92 3.05 -14.81
CA LEU A 72 6.22 3.51 -13.60
C LEU A 72 5.41 4.79 -13.86
N ASN A 73 5.92 5.72 -14.66
CA ASN A 73 5.17 6.92 -15.06
C ASN A 73 3.89 6.53 -15.80
N GLY A 74 4.00 5.68 -16.83
CA GLY A 74 2.83 5.19 -17.56
C GLY A 74 1.86 4.41 -16.67
N THR A 75 2.37 3.66 -15.68
CA THR A 75 1.54 2.95 -14.70
C THR A 75 0.73 3.92 -13.84
N VAL A 76 1.36 5.02 -13.38
CA VAL A 76 0.68 6.06 -12.59
C VAL A 76 -0.39 6.77 -13.43
N GLU A 77 -0.08 7.11 -14.68
CA GLU A 77 -1.04 7.72 -15.62
C GLU A 77 -2.25 6.82 -15.84
N GLN A 78 -2.04 5.54 -16.15
CA GLN A 78 -3.11 4.57 -16.35
C GLN A 78 -3.94 4.36 -15.08
N ALA A 79 -3.30 4.27 -13.91
CA ALA A 79 -3.99 4.09 -12.64
C ALA A 79 -4.83 5.32 -12.28
N ASN A 80 -4.32 6.53 -12.52
CA ASN A 80 -5.06 7.77 -12.30
C ASN A 80 -6.23 7.90 -13.28
N ALA A 81 -6.04 7.53 -14.55
CA ALA A 81 -7.12 7.50 -15.54
C ALA A 81 -8.22 6.50 -15.11
N ALA A 82 -7.86 5.29 -14.67
CA ALA A 82 -8.82 4.31 -14.17
C ALA A 82 -9.61 4.82 -12.95
N LYS A 83 -8.95 5.49 -12.01
CA LYS A 83 -9.60 6.13 -10.84
C LYS A 83 -10.58 7.24 -11.24
N GLN A 84 -10.36 7.91 -12.38
CA GLN A 84 -11.29 8.91 -12.91
C GLN A 84 -12.48 8.29 -13.64
N GLN A 85 -12.26 7.14 -14.29
CA GLN A 85 -13.28 6.45 -15.09
C GLN A 85 -14.26 5.62 -14.25
N HIS A 86 -13.81 5.12 -13.10
CA HIS A 86 -14.59 4.21 -12.27
C HIS A 86 -14.83 4.77 -10.87
N PRO A 87 -16.02 4.54 -10.28
CA PRO A 87 -16.27 4.91 -8.89
C PRO A 87 -15.25 4.30 -7.93
N ALA A 88 -14.94 5.03 -6.86
CA ALA A 88 -14.09 4.50 -5.80
C ALA A 88 -14.69 3.20 -5.25
N GLN A 89 -13.82 2.21 -4.98
CA GLN A 89 -14.19 0.89 -4.45
C GLN A 89 -15.05 0.03 -5.39
N SER A 90 -15.20 0.38 -6.67
CA SER A 90 -15.93 -0.45 -7.62
C SER A 90 -15.13 -1.70 -8.01
N PRO A 91 -15.81 -2.83 -8.33
CA PRO A 91 -15.16 -4.02 -8.88
C PRO A 91 -14.40 -3.75 -10.18
N GLU A 92 -14.91 -2.84 -11.02
CA GLU A 92 -14.28 -2.42 -12.28
C GLU A 92 -12.96 -1.70 -12.02
N LEU A 93 -12.93 -0.79 -11.04
CA LEU A 93 -11.70 -0.12 -10.63
C LEU A 93 -10.67 -1.14 -10.11
N ALA A 94 -11.11 -2.08 -9.28
CA ALA A 94 -10.23 -3.14 -8.75
C ALA A 94 -9.67 -4.02 -9.88
N ALA A 95 -10.49 -4.38 -10.87
CA ALA A 95 -10.06 -5.14 -12.04
C ALA A 95 -9.06 -4.34 -12.89
N ALA A 96 -9.37 -3.09 -13.22
CA ALA A 96 -8.50 -2.21 -14.00
C ALA A 96 -7.12 -2.05 -13.34
N LEU A 97 -7.09 -1.72 -12.04
CA LEU A 97 -5.85 -1.58 -11.28
C LEU A 97 -5.06 -2.89 -11.22
N LYS A 98 -5.73 -4.05 -11.10
CA LYS A 98 -5.07 -5.36 -11.15
C LYS A 98 -4.42 -5.61 -12.52
N HIS A 99 -5.12 -5.31 -13.61
CA HIS A 99 -4.57 -5.45 -14.97
C HIS A 99 -3.34 -4.56 -15.18
N ILE A 100 -3.43 -3.29 -14.78
CA ILE A 100 -2.32 -2.32 -14.84
C ILE A 100 -1.11 -2.84 -14.05
N ASN A 101 -1.34 -3.34 -12.82
CA ASN A 101 -0.27 -3.86 -11.97
C ASN A 101 0.38 -5.15 -12.51
N ILE A 102 -0.36 -6.01 -13.21
CA ILE A 102 0.20 -7.22 -13.84
C ILE A 102 1.06 -6.84 -15.04
N ALA A 103 0.57 -5.91 -15.88
CA ALA A 103 1.31 -5.42 -17.03
C ALA A 103 2.62 -4.76 -16.61
N SER A 104 2.58 -3.85 -15.62
CA SER A 104 3.77 -3.16 -15.12
C SER A 104 4.77 -4.15 -14.50
N GLN A 105 4.33 -5.11 -13.70
CA GLN A 105 5.21 -6.16 -13.14
C GLN A 105 5.92 -6.97 -14.24
N THR A 106 5.22 -7.28 -15.33
CA THR A 106 5.80 -8.01 -16.47
C THR A 106 6.91 -7.21 -17.13
N GLN A 107 6.66 -5.92 -17.41
CA GLN A 107 7.65 -5.00 -17.99
C GLN A 107 8.85 -4.80 -17.06
N LEU A 108 8.60 -4.61 -15.76
CA LEU A 108 9.64 -4.49 -14.73
C LEU A 108 10.53 -5.74 -14.69
N GLN A 109 9.93 -6.93 -14.73
CA GLN A 109 10.68 -8.19 -14.77
C GLN A 109 11.52 -8.32 -16.05
N GLN A 110 11.01 -7.88 -17.20
CA GLN A 110 11.75 -7.89 -18.47
C GLN A 110 12.96 -6.95 -18.44
N ILE A 111 12.82 -5.76 -17.85
CA ILE A 111 13.91 -4.76 -17.78
C ILE A 111 15.00 -5.18 -16.78
N MET A 112 14.59 -5.68 -15.61
CA MET A 112 15.53 -6.06 -14.55
C MET A 112 16.12 -7.46 -14.75
N GLY A 113 15.40 -8.33 -15.45
CA GLY A 113 15.67 -9.77 -15.49
C GLY A 113 15.12 -10.51 -14.26
N ALA A 114 14.91 -11.82 -14.40
CA ALA A 114 14.26 -12.64 -13.40
C ALA A 114 14.97 -12.67 -12.03
N ALA A 115 16.31 -12.67 -12.03
CA ALA A 115 17.09 -12.69 -10.79
C ALA A 115 16.89 -11.42 -9.96
N LYS A 116 17.06 -10.25 -10.59
CA LYS A 116 16.85 -8.94 -9.94
C LYS A 116 15.40 -8.69 -9.58
N TYR A 117 14.46 -9.20 -10.38
CA TYR A 117 13.05 -9.12 -10.03
C TYR A 117 12.71 -9.93 -8.77
N ARG A 118 13.28 -11.14 -8.59
CA ARG A 118 13.14 -11.88 -7.32
C ARG A 118 13.76 -11.13 -6.14
N GLU A 119 14.93 -10.53 -6.34
CA GLU A 119 15.58 -9.69 -5.34
C GLU A 119 14.71 -8.49 -4.95
N PHE A 120 14.09 -7.84 -5.93
CA PHE A 120 13.11 -6.76 -5.71
C PHE A 120 11.96 -7.20 -4.83
N LYS A 121 11.32 -8.34 -5.14
CA LYS A 121 10.20 -8.86 -4.34
C LYS A 121 10.65 -9.17 -2.91
N ALA A 122 11.83 -9.74 -2.72
CA ALA A 122 12.38 -10.01 -1.39
C ALA A 122 12.74 -8.73 -0.61
N LYS A 123 13.14 -7.66 -1.30
CA LYS A 123 13.56 -6.38 -0.72
C LYS A 123 12.47 -5.30 -0.77
N GLN A 124 11.22 -5.66 -1.03
CA GLN A 124 10.13 -4.69 -1.22
C GLN A 124 9.99 -3.73 -0.03
N ALA A 125 10.05 -4.25 1.21
CA ALA A 125 9.99 -3.42 2.41
C ALA A 125 11.15 -2.41 2.47
N ARG A 126 12.36 -2.80 2.03
CA ARG A 126 13.51 -1.91 1.97
C ARG A 126 13.37 -0.83 0.90
N VAL A 127 12.80 -1.16 -0.26
CA VAL A 127 12.49 -0.17 -1.30
C VAL A 127 11.47 0.85 -0.79
N GLN A 128 10.42 0.42 -0.09
CA GLN A 128 9.44 1.34 0.51
C GLN A 128 10.07 2.22 1.60
N ALA A 129 10.94 1.65 2.44
CA ALA A 129 11.67 2.43 3.44
C ALA A 129 12.62 3.45 2.80
N GLU A 130 13.23 3.12 1.65
CA GLU A 130 14.07 4.04 0.90
C GLU A 130 13.27 5.17 0.26
N MET A 131 12.12 4.85 -0.33
CA MET A 131 11.15 5.84 -0.83
C MET A 131 10.75 6.85 0.25
N ALA A 132 10.45 6.38 1.46
CA ALA A 132 10.03 7.24 2.57
C ALA A 132 11.15 8.15 3.12
N ARG A 133 12.40 7.95 2.70
CA ARG A 133 13.55 8.78 3.09
C ARG A 133 13.87 9.89 2.07
N GLN A 134 13.33 9.79 0.87
CA GLN A 134 13.46 10.81 -0.17
C GLN A 134 12.54 11.99 0.15
#